data_AF-A0AA42AW79-F1
#
_entry.id   AF-A0AA42AW79-F1
#
_cell.length_a   1.000
_cell.length_b   1.000
_cell.length_c   1.000
_cell.angle_alpha   90.00
_cell.angle_beta   90.00
_cell.angle_gamma   90.00
#
_symmetry.space_group_name_H-M   'P 1'
#
loop_
_entity.id
_entity.type
_entity.pdbx_description
1 polymer ?
#
loop_
_entity_poly.entity_id
_entity_poly.type
_entity_poly.pdbx_seq_one_letter_code
_entity_poly.pdbx_strand_id
1 'polypeptide(L)'
;MAFVMYVMICLVVGLLSSPIAQAGDPDIITDFVTPANATLDGSSFAFTGIRNLYVSDPRPTFRVTKMAMKEFPALNGQSVSMAILHFPAGAVNRPHTHPRSAELLFLTEGSSLDIGFVDTTNMLFTQTLQEGDIVGSYGCITTGIDDAILANSFKTDVDTIQKIKAGLASNPKA
;
A
#
# COMPACT_ATOMS: atom_id res chain seq x y z
N MET A 1 23.25 25.22 -36.37
CA MET A 1 22.31 24.08 -36.33
C MET A 1 22.84 22.89 -35.51
N ALA A 2 24.05 22.39 -35.76
CA ALA A 2 24.58 21.21 -35.04
C ALA A 2 24.67 21.39 -33.50
N PHE A 3 25.10 22.55 -33.01
CA PHE A 3 25.22 22.81 -31.57
C PHE A 3 23.88 22.67 -30.81
N VAL A 4 22.80 23.24 -31.36
CA VAL A 4 21.45 23.16 -30.79
C VAL A 4 20.94 21.72 -30.80
N MET A 5 21.26 20.95 -31.85
CA MET A 5 20.90 19.54 -31.96
C MET A 5 21.61 18.68 -30.90
N TYR A 6 22.91 18.91 -30.64
CA TYR A 6 23.63 18.20 -29.57
C TYR A 6 23.08 18.51 -28.18
N VAL A 7 22.73 19.77 -27.91
CA VAL A 7 22.10 20.16 -26.63
C VAL A 7 20.76 19.46 -26.43
N MET A 8 19.92 19.39 -27.48
CA MET A 8 18.64 18.69 -27.41
C MET A 8 18.81 17.17 -27.20
N ILE A 9 19.78 16.55 -27.86
CA ILE A 9 20.09 15.11 -27.68
C ILE A 9 20.56 14.85 -26.24
N CYS A 10 21.45 15.68 -25.69
CA CYS A 10 21.91 15.53 -24.31
C CYS A 10 20.79 15.73 -23.28
N LEU A 11 19.85 16.66 -23.52
CA LEU A 11 18.68 16.85 -22.66
C LEU A 11 17.73 15.64 -22.70
N VAL A 12 17.46 15.11 -23.89
CA VAL A 12 16.61 13.92 -24.05
C VAL A 12 17.26 12.70 -23.40
N VAL A 13 18.56 12.47 -23.63
CA VAL A 13 19.28 11.37 -22.98
C VAL A 13 19.31 11.56 -21.46
N GLY A 14 19.54 12.77 -20.96
CA GLY A 14 19.53 13.08 -19.52
C GLY A 14 18.17 12.89 -18.86
N LEU A 15 17.08 13.27 -19.52
CA LEU A 15 15.70 13.02 -19.07
C LEU A 15 15.33 11.53 -19.11
N LEU A 16 15.86 10.77 -20.08
CA LEU A 16 15.64 9.32 -20.18
C LEU A 16 16.50 8.51 -19.21
N SER A 17 17.60 9.09 -18.70
CA SER A 17 18.52 8.44 -17.76
C SER A 17 18.39 8.95 -16.32
N SER A 18 17.45 9.84 -16.04
CA SER A 18 17.11 10.16 -14.65
C SER A 18 16.55 8.90 -13.98
N PRO A 19 17.13 8.42 -12.87
CA PRO A 19 16.49 7.35 -12.11
C PRO A 19 15.09 7.81 -11.73
N ILE A 20 14.11 6.90 -11.73
CA ILE A 20 12.83 7.17 -11.08
C ILE A 20 13.19 7.49 -9.63
N ALA A 21 13.10 8.76 -9.25
CA ALA A 21 13.42 9.19 -7.90
C ALA A 21 12.42 8.53 -6.96
N GLN A 22 12.84 7.45 -6.30
CA GLN A 22 12.09 6.83 -5.22
C GLN A 22 12.41 7.58 -3.94
N ALA A 23 11.83 8.77 -3.83
CA ALA A 23 11.93 9.59 -2.63
C ALA A 23 10.85 9.16 -1.64
N GLY A 24 11.25 8.96 -0.39
CA GLY A 24 10.31 8.94 0.73
C GLY A 24 9.79 10.35 1.03
N ASP A 25 8.92 10.45 2.03
CA ASP A 25 8.44 11.75 2.50
C ASP A 25 9.63 12.56 3.08
N PRO A 26 9.74 13.87 2.79
CA PRO A 26 10.80 14.70 3.35
C PRO A 26 10.68 14.82 4.88
N ASP A 27 11.82 14.73 5.57
CA ASP A 27 11.89 15.02 7.01
C ASP A 27 11.53 16.49 7.28
N ILE A 28 10.76 16.72 8.35
CA ILE A 28 10.50 18.07 8.86
C ILE A 28 11.62 18.51 9.81
N ILE A 29 11.89 19.81 9.83
CA ILE A 29 12.90 20.44 10.71
C ILE A 29 12.30 21.03 11.99
N THR A 30 11.08 20.61 12.32
CA THR A 30 10.27 21.05 13.47
C THR A 30 9.53 19.85 14.03
N ASP A 31 9.07 19.90 15.27
CA ASP A 31 8.36 18.77 15.90
C ASP A 31 7.06 18.39 15.16
N PHE A 32 6.33 19.37 14.64
CA PHE A 32 5.11 19.18 13.86
C PHE A 32 4.85 20.38 12.94
N VAL A 33 4.12 20.14 11.84
CA VAL A 33 3.70 21.21 10.92
C VAL A 33 2.41 21.84 11.43
N THR A 34 2.46 23.13 11.78
CA THR A 34 1.30 23.89 12.27
C THR A 34 0.54 24.51 11.10
N PRO A 35 -0.78 24.26 10.93
CA PRO A 35 -1.57 24.98 9.94
C PRO A 35 -1.59 26.49 10.23
N ALA A 36 -1.58 27.31 9.18
CA ALA A 36 -1.63 28.76 9.33
C ALA A 36 -2.87 29.18 10.14
N ASN A 37 -2.66 30.02 11.16
CA ASN A 37 -3.70 30.54 12.06
C ASN A 37 -4.43 29.46 12.91
N ALA A 38 -3.85 28.27 13.08
CA ALA A 38 -4.40 27.26 13.99
C ALA A 38 -3.82 27.42 15.40
N THR A 39 -4.69 27.34 16.42
CA THR A 39 -4.28 27.06 17.80
C THR A 39 -4.27 25.55 17.99
N LEU A 40 -3.11 25.00 18.32
CA LEU A 40 -2.97 23.57 18.56
C LEU A 40 -3.25 23.23 20.03
N ASP A 41 -3.88 22.08 20.23
CA ASP A 41 -4.11 21.46 21.53
C ASP A 41 -3.98 19.93 21.42
N GLY A 42 -4.22 19.21 22.52
CA GLY A 42 -4.15 17.75 22.51
C GLY A 42 -5.09 17.07 21.50
N SER A 43 -6.21 17.70 21.14
CA SER A 43 -7.14 17.15 20.16
C SER A 43 -6.58 17.19 18.73
N SER A 44 -5.67 18.12 18.46
CA SER A 44 -4.98 18.25 17.17
C SER A 44 -4.13 17.02 16.84
N PHE A 45 -3.71 16.25 17.85
CA PHE A 45 -2.86 15.06 17.73
C PHE A 45 -3.61 13.75 18.05
N ALA A 46 -4.94 13.78 18.14
CA ALA A 46 -5.74 12.62 18.47
C ALA A 46 -6.71 12.27 17.34
N PHE A 47 -6.49 11.14 16.67
CA PHE A 47 -7.45 10.61 15.71
C PHE A 47 -8.47 9.69 16.37
N THR A 48 -9.75 10.06 16.32
CA THR A 48 -10.83 9.30 16.98
C THR A 48 -11.75 8.56 16.00
N GLY A 49 -11.52 8.70 14.69
CA GLY A 49 -12.34 8.13 13.62
C GLY A 49 -12.35 6.60 13.53
N ILE A 50 -11.54 5.94 14.36
CA ILE A 50 -11.44 4.47 14.47
C ILE A 50 -11.97 3.92 15.82
N ARG A 51 -12.62 4.76 16.63
CA ARG A 51 -13.36 4.23 17.79
C ARG A 51 -14.49 3.33 17.31
N ASN A 52 -14.79 2.28 18.06
CA ASN A 52 -15.93 1.38 17.80
C ASN A 52 -15.86 0.60 16.47
N LEU A 53 -14.67 0.36 15.92
CA LEU A 53 -14.52 -0.43 14.69
C LEU A 53 -15.09 -1.85 14.78
N TYR A 54 -15.01 -2.43 15.97
CA TYR A 54 -15.46 -3.77 16.32
C TYR A 54 -16.94 -3.84 16.72
N VAL A 55 -17.69 -2.74 16.63
CA VAL A 55 -19.12 -2.78 16.94
C VAL A 55 -19.86 -3.52 15.82
N SER A 56 -20.21 -4.75 16.20
CA SER A 56 -21.00 -5.79 15.56
C SER A 56 -22.05 -5.34 14.54
N ASP A 57 -21.74 -5.56 13.27
CA ASP A 57 -22.73 -5.84 12.22
C ASP A 57 -21.95 -6.62 11.14
N PRO A 58 -22.40 -7.81 10.65
CA PRO A 58 -21.74 -8.49 9.55
C PRO A 58 -21.65 -7.56 8.34
N ARG A 59 -20.49 -6.94 8.15
CA ARG A 59 -20.24 -6.08 7.00
C ARG A 59 -20.15 -7.00 5.78
N PRO A 60 -21.02 -6.88 4.77
CA PRO A 60 -21.03 -7.81 3.64
C PRO A 60 -19.88 -7.55 2.66
N THR A 61 -19.13 -6.46 2.81
CA THR A 61 -18.15 -6.00 1.82
C THR A 61 -16.82 -5.61 2.46
N PHE A 62 -15.73 -5.88 1.74
CA PHE A 62 -14.40 -5.37 2.05
C PHE A 62 -14.43 -3.85 2.25
N ARG A 63 -13.82 -3.37 3.32
CA ARG A 63 -13.78 -1.94 3.66
C ARG A 63 -12.39 -1.52 4.10
N VAL A 64 -11.95 -0.39 3.59
CA VAL A 64 -10.72 0.29 4.03
C VAL A 64 -11.11 1.58 4.75
N THR A 65 -10.69 1.72 6.00
CA THR A 65 -10.75 2.97 6.75
C THR A 65 -9.37 3.59 6.75
N LYS A 66 -9.21 4.73 6.08
CA LYS A 66 -7.91 5.40 5.91
C LYS A 66 -7.66 6.42 7.02
N MET A 67 -6.39 6.54 7.40
CA MET A 67 -5.86 7.56 8.27
C MET A 67 -4.56 8.07 7.64
N ALA A 68 -4.71 8.91 6.61
CA ALA A 68 -3.61 9.64 5.99
C ALA A 68 -3.69 11.12 6.37
N MET A 69 -2.73 11.92 5.90
CA MET A 69 -2.67 13.38 6.13
C MET A 69 -4.02 14.10 5.88
N LYS A 70 -4.81 13.64 4.90
CA LYS A 70 -6.14 14.20 4.59
C LYS A 70 -7.13 14.03 5.73
N GLU A 71 -7.13 12.86 6.38
CA GLU A 71 -8.04 12.53 7.48
C GLU A 71 -7.45 12.95 8.84
N PHE A 72 -6.13 12.95 8.97
CA PHE A 72 -5.40 13.28 10.18
C PHE A 72 -4.23 14.23 9.88
N PRO A 73 -4.47 15.57 9.89
CA PRO A 73 -3.48 16.56 9.50
C PRO A 73 -2.17 16.55 10.31
N ALA A 74 -2.20 16.02 11.54
CA ALA A 74 -1.00 15.88 12.37
C ALA A 74 0.05 14.95 11.76
N LEU A 75 -0.33 14.09 10.80
CA LEU A 75 0.60 13.24 10.07
C LEU A 75 1.43 14.01 9.03
N ASN A 76 1.17 15.31 8.83
CA ASN A 76 1.94 16.11 7.89
C ASN A 76 3.41 16.19 8.32
N GLY A 77 4.28 15.64 7.47
CA GLY A 77 5.72 15.58 7.73
C GLY A 77 6.18 14.47 8.68
N GLN A 78 5.28 13.56 9.09
CA GLN A 78 5.61 12.47 10.01
C GLN A 78 5.99 11.17 9.30
N SER A 79 5.93 11.13 7.96
CA SER A 79 6.31 9.98 7.14
C SER A 79 5.55 8.68 7.46
N VAL A 80 4.37 8.79 8.07
CA VAL A 80 3.52 7.65 8.44
C VAL A 80 2.07 7.88 8.03
N SER A 81 1.39 6.77 7.72
CA SER A 81 -0.05 6.71 7.54
C SER A 81 -0.55 5.35 8.01
N MET A 82 -1.84 5.22 8.28
CA MET A 82 -2.45 3.97 8.71
C MET A 82 -3.71 3.70 7.92
N ALA A 83 -4.03 2.42 7.74
CA ALA A 83 -5.34 1.99 7.27
C ALA A 83 -5.79 0.79 8.09
N ILE A 84 -7.11 0.67 8.26
CA ILE A 84 -7.73 -0.51 8.87
C ILE A 84 -8.59 -1.17 7.80
N LEU A 85 -8.26 -2.43 7.54
CA LEU A 85 -8.88 -3.24 6.50
C LEU A 85 -9.80 -4.27 7.18
N HIS A 86 -11.07 -4.25 6.80
CA HIS A 86 -12.04 -5.24 7.23
C HIS A 86 -12.30 -6.20 6.06
N PHE A 87 -12.00 -7.47 6.28
CA PHE A 87 -12.22 -8.54 5.33
C PHE A 87 -13.40 -9.41 5.78
N PRO A 88 -14.55 -9.35 5.09
CA PRO A 88 -15.52 -10.43 5.16
C PRO A 88 -14.90 -11.76 4.72
N ALA A 89 -15.49 -12.89 5.10
CA ALA A 89 -15.03 -14.19 4.65
C ALA A 89 -14.99 -14.27 3.11
N GLY A 90 -13.84 -14.65 2.55
CA GLY A 90 -13.61 -14.73 1.11
C GLY A 90 -13.45 -13.38 0.40
N ALA A 91 -13.47 -12.26 1.13
CA ALA A 91 -13.26 -10.95 0.55
C ALA A 91 -11.79 -10.70 0.21
N VAL A 92 -11.57 -9.83 -0.77
CA VAL A 92 -10.29 -9.64 -1.43
C VAL A 92 -9.92 -8.18 -1.50
N ASN A 93 -8.75 -7.84 -0.94
CA ASN A 93 -8.05 -6.62 -1.30
C ASN A 93 -7.32 -6.88 -2.62
N ARG A 94 -7.82 -6.23 -3.66
CA ARG A 94 -7.34 -6.37 -5.02
C ARG A 94 -5.83 -6.08 -5.10
N PRO A 95 -5.07 -6.78 -5.93
CA PRO A 95 -3.64 -6.56 -5.97
C PRO A 95 -3.30 -5.16 -6.46
N HIS A 96 -2.40 -4.50 -5.75
CA HIS A 96 -2.04 -3.10 -5.95
C HIS A 96 -0.62 -2.85 -5.44
N THR A 97 -0.09 -1.65 -5.69
CA THR A 97 1.22 -1.22 -5.22
C THR A 97 1.11 0.10 -4.47
N HIS A 98 2.04 0.32 -3.55
CA HIS A 98 2.25 1.60 -2.91
C HIS A 98 3.54 2.22 -3.45
N PRO A 99 3.47 3.16 -4.41
CA PRO A 99 4.65 3.60 -5.16
C PRO A 99 5.67 4.40 -4.34
N ARG A 100 5.36 4.77 -3.10
CA ARG A 100 6.20 5.63 -2.24
C ARG A 100 6.24 5.19 -0.77
N SER A 101 5.71 4.02 -0.43
CA SER A 101 5.68 3.56 0.96
C SER A 101 5.80 2.04 1.05
N ALA A 102 6.50 1.57 2.08
CA ALA A 102 6.36 0.20 2.54
C ALA A 102 5.05 0.04 3.32
N GLU A 103 4.57 -1.20 3.45
CA GLU A 103 3.38 -1.55 4.22
C GLU A 103 3.75 -2.53 5.34
N LEU A 104 3.23 -2.28 6.54
CA LEU A 104 3.32 -3.19 7.68
C LEU A 104 1.90 -3.52 8.11
N LEU A 105 1.52 -4.79 8.00
CA LEU A 105 0.20 -5.27 8.36
C LEU A 105 0.27 -6.08 9.65
N PHE A 106 -0.70 -5.84 10.53
CA PHE A 106 -0.88 -6.57 11.78
C PHE A 106 -2.29 -7.15 11.79
N LEU A 107 -2.41 -8.48 11.88
CA LEU A 107 -3.71 -9.14 11.97
C LEU A 107 -4.23 -9.05 13.40
N THR A 108 -5.18 -8.14 13.62
CA THR A 108 -5.71 -7.82 14.95
C THR A 108 -6.87 -8.70 15.40
N GLU A 109 -7.64 -9.27 14.47
CA GLU A 109 -8.79 -10.12 14.75
C GLU A 109 -9.15 -10.94 13.50
N GLY A 110 -9.57 -12.18 13.71
CA GLY A 110 -10.06 -13.08 12.66
C GLY A 110 -9.39 -14.45 12.72
N SER A 111 -9.93 -15.44 12.00
CA SER A 111 -9.37 -16.79 11.99
C SER A 111 -8.03 -16.86 11.27
N SER A 112 -7.94 -16.26 10.09
CA SER A 112 -6.72 -16.23 9.29
C SER A 112 -6.82 -15.19 8.19
N LEU A 113 -5.67 -14.72 7.72
CA LEU A 113 -5.55 -13.87 6.54
C LEU A 113 -4.45 -14.40 5.62
N ASP A 114 -4.82 -14.84 4.42
CA ASP A 114 -3.84 -15.14 3.39
C ASP A 114 -3.31 -13.83 2.77
N ILE A 115 -1.99 -13.68 2.78
CA ILE A 115 -1.30 -12.59 2.13
C ILE A 115 -0.33 -13.11 1.08
N GLY A 116 -0.12 -12.34 0.02
CA GLY A 116 1.00 -12.51 -0.87
C GLY A 116 1.60 -11.20 -1.35
N PHE A 117 2.85 -11.27 -1.82
CA PHE A 117 3.57 -10.19 -2.48
C PHE A 117 4.48 -10.74 -3.57
N VAL A 118 4.80 -9.90 -4.55
CA VAL A 118 5.62 -10.27 -5.71
C VAL A 118 6.82 -9.34 -5.75
N ASP A 119 8.02 -9.90 -5.86
CA ASP A 119 9.24 -9.11 -5.98
C ASP A 119 9.53 -8.67 -7.43
N THR A 120 10.60 -7.91 -7.61
CA THR A 120 11.03 -7.42 -8.93
C THR A 120 11.58 -8.51 -9.84
N THR A 121 11.76 -9.75 -9.35
CA THR A 121 12.13 -10.93 -10.13
C THR A 121 10.92 -11.76 -10.54
N ASN A 122 9.70 -11.26 -10.30
CA ASN A 122 8.43 -11.95 -10.52
C ASN A 122 8.26 -13.20 -9.64
N MET A 123 8.94 -13.27 -8.49
CA MET A 123 8.74 -14.34 -7.52
C MET A 123 7.57 -14.01 -6.60
N LEU A 124 6.61 -14.92 -6.49
CA LEU A 124 5.52 -14.85 -5.52
C LEU A 124 5.99 -15.39 -4.16
N PHE A 125 5.69 -14.64 -3.11
CA PHE A 125 5.76 -15.06 -1.73
C PHE A 125 4.37 -15.00 -1.11
N THR A 126 3.98 -16.04 -0.38
CA THR A 126 2.66 -16.13 0.27
C THR A 126 2.81 -16.59 1.72
N GLN A 127 1.87 -16.18 2.57
CA GLN A 127 1.77 -16.65 3.94
C GLN A 127 0.33 -16.59 4.44
N THR A 128 -0.05 -17.51 5.33
CA THR A 128 -1.27 -17.39 6.13
C THR A 128 -0.94 -16.81 7.48
N LEU A 129 -1.50 -15.65 7.78
CA LEU A 129 -1.38 -15.00 9.08
C LEU A 129 -2.46 -15.50 10.02
N GLN A 130 -2.10 -15.63 11.28
CA GLN A 130 -3.01 -15.83 12.42
C GLN A 130 -3.11 -14.52 13.22
N GLU A 131 -4.13 -14.40 14.06
CA GLU A 131 -4.25 -13.25 14.97
C GLU A 131 -2.97 -13.10 15.80
N GLY A 132 -2.41 -11.88 15.83
CA GLY A 132 -1.13 -11.61 16.46
C GLY A 132 0.07 -11.54 15.50
N ASP A 133 -0.08 -12.02 14.26
CA ASP A 133 1.01 -11.99 13.28
C ASP A 133 1.18 -10.62 12.64
N ILE A 134 2.45 -10.28 12.37
CA ILE A 134 2.87 -9.08 11.65
C ILE A 134 3.58 -9.51 10.37
N VAL A 135 3.26 -8.85 9.26
CA VAL A 135 3.95 -9.02 7.97
C VAL A 135 4.38 -7.68 7.41
N GLY A 136 5.65 -7.59 7.01
CA GLY A 136 6.17 -6.47 6.22
C GLY A 136 6.07 -6.82 4.74
N SER A 137 5.50 -5.93 3.95
CA SER A 137 5.38 -6.11 2.49
C SER A 137 5.59 -4.79 1.75
N TYR A 138 6.04 -4.89 0.50
CA TYR A 138 6.03 -3.79 -0.46
C TYR A 138 4.79 -3.81 -1.39
N GLY A 139 3.80 -4.68 -1.10
CA GLY A 139 2.47 -4.72 -1.75
C GLY A 139 1.62 -5.94 -1.36
N CYS A 140 0.31 -5.76 -1.13
CA CYS A 140 -0.62 -6.80 -0.69
C CYS A 140 -1.48 -7.37 -1.85
N ILE A 141 -1.69 -8.70 -1.90
CA ILE A 141 -2.40 -9.42 -2.98
C ILE A 141 -3.48 -10.33 -2.41
N THR A 142 -4.72 -10.27 -2.95
CA THR A 142 -5.72 -11.37 -2.87
C THR A 142 -6.57 -11.44 -4.17
N THR A 143 -7.21 -12.58 -4.48
CA THR A 143 -7.62 -12.99 -5.85
C THR A 143 -9.04 -12.61 -6.28
N GLY A 144 -9.25 -12.30 -7.58
CA GLY A 144 -10.60 -12.06 -8.15
C GLY A 144 -10.68 -11.14 -9.37
N ILE A 145 -9.54 -10.68 -9.91
CA ILE A 145 -9.45 -9.76 -11.06
C ILE A 145 -8.98 -10.52 -12.30
N ASP A 146 -9.37 -10.07 -13.50
CA ASP A 146 -8.84 -10.52 -14.78
C ASP A 146 -7.30 -10.50 -14.86
N ASP A 147 -6.72 -11.52 -15.50
CA ASP A 147 -5.27 -11.72 -15.52
C ASP A 147 -4.53 -10.61 -16.26
N ALA A 148 -5.11 -10.05 -17.32
CA ALA A 148 -4.47 -8.98 -18.10
C ALA A 148 -4.50 -7.65 -17.34
N ILE A 149 -5.57 -7.39 -16.58
CA ILE A 149 -5.64 -6.22 -15.68
C ILE A 149 -4.58 -6.33 -14.60
N LEU A 150 -4.40 -7.52 -14.02
CA LEU A 150 -3.36 -7.78 -13.03
C LEU A 150 -1.96 -7.65 -13.63
N ALA A 151 -1.71 -8.24 -14.79
CA ALA A 151 -0.42 -8.18 -15.49
C ALA A 151 0.00 -6.71 -15.73
N ASN A 152 -0.92 -5.89 -16.21
CA ASN A 152 -0.70 -4.46 -16.39
C ASN A 152 -0.48 -3.70 -15.07
N SER A 153 -1.26 -4.04 -14.03
CA SER A 153 -1.15 -3.39 -12.71
C SER A 153 0.20 -3.67 -12.04
N PHE A 154 0.73 -4.87 -12.26
CA PHE A 154 2.01 -5.32 -11.72
C PHE A 154 3.20 -5.08 -12.63
N LYS A 155 2.98 -4.57 -13.85
CA LYS A 155 4.00 -4.47 -14.89
C LYS A 155 4.71 -5.81 -15.13
N THR A 156 3.94 -6.89 -15.12
CA THR A 156 4.37 -8.28 -15.33
C THR A 156 3.53 -8.95 -16.44
N ASP A 157 3.69 -10.26 -16.65
CA ASP A 157 2.93 -11.03 -17.64
C ASP A 157 1.81 -11.90 -17.03
N VAL A 158 0.87 -12.34 -17.88
CA VAL A 158 -0.28 -13.16 -17.50
C VAL A 158 0.14 -14.50 -16.87
N ASP A 159 1.21 -15.11 -17.36
CA ASP A 159 1.70 -16.39 -16.83
C ASP A 159 2.16 -16.24 -15.37
N THR A 160 2.82 -15.12 -15.06
CA THR A 160 3.19 -14.74 -13.70
C THR A 160 1.95 -14.53 -12.84
N ILE A 161 0.92 -13.85 -13.36
CA ILE A 161 -0.36 -13.68 -12.65
C ILE A 161 -1.05 -15.02 -12.37
N GLN A 162 -1.04 -15.96 -13.31
CA GLN A 162 -1.66 -17.27 -13.12
C GLN A 162 -0.92 -18.10 -12.07
N LYS A 163 0.41 -18.01 -12.00
CA LYS A 163 1.20 -18.60 -10.92
C LYS A 163 0.87 -17.96 -9.57
N ILE A 164 0.69 -16.64 -9.53
CA ILE A 164 0.27 -15.90 -8.33
C ILE A 164 -1.10 -16.39 -7.84
N LYS A 165 -2.06 -16.51 -8.75
CA LYS A 165 -3.41 -17.04 -8.44
C LYS A 165 -3.37 -18.49 -7.99
N ALA A 166 -2.57 -19.34 -8.65
CA ALA A 166 -2.44 -20.75 -8.29
C ALA A 166 -1.83 -20.92 -6.89
N GLY A 167 -0.79 -20.15 -6.55
CA GLY A 167 -0.18 -20.17 -5.22
C GLY A 167 -1.12 -19.71 -4.10
N LEU A 168 -2.02 -18.77 -4.40
CA LEU A 168 -3.06 -18.33 -3.45
C LEU A 168 -4.26 -19.30 -3.39
N ALA A 169 -4.53 -20.06 -4.45
CA ALA A 169 -5.58 -21.08 -4.47
C ALA A 169 -5.15 -22.41 -3.83
N SER A 170 -3.83 -22.66 -3.74
CA SER A 170 -3.27 -23.91 -3.23
C SER A 170 -3.13 -23.96 -1.71
N ASN A 171 -3.78 -23.08 -0.96
CA ASN A 171 -3.84 -23.19 0.49
C ASN A 171 -5.11 -23.96 0.90
N PRO A 172 -5.05 -25.28 1.07
CA PRO A 172 -6.20 -26.04 1.46
C PRO A 172 -6.35 -25.87 2.96
N LYS A 173 -7.32 -25.05 3.38
CA LYS A 173 -8.00 -25.12 4.68
C LYS A 173 -7.24 -25.88 5.78
N ALA A 174 -6.68 -25.15 6.74
CA ALA A 174 -6.63 -25.56 8.13
C ALA A 174 -7.15 -24.41 8.98
#